data_AF-A0A6A6BXU0-F1
#
_entry.id   AF-A0A6A6BXU0-F1
#
_cell.length_a   1.000
_cell.length_b   1.000
_cell.length_c   1.000
_cell.angle_alpha   90.00
_cell.angle_beta   90.00
_cell.angle_gamma   90.00
#
_symmetry.space_group_name_H-M   'P 1'
#
loop_
_entity.id
_entity.type
_entity.pdbx_description
1 polymer ?
#
loop_
_entity_poly.entity_id
_entity_poly.type
_entity_poly.pdbx_seq_one_letter_code
_entity_poly.pdbx_strand_id
1 'polypeptide(L)'
;MANIYQRSFFVGMANLQASSKYSDMSIRCDGREESSRIIHHTEYNAETVGRMIKFLYTQDYDPPTIPKDDKFYRARMRAAGVTGADQDDGEIVTSTKEDLIAYIHVHGIAIYYGIPQLKLLATEKFTNALSITPWHLEHCLELIDNIYQQPVGQTSRLRSLITDLASNYLAELGNNEPFLAAVEQRASIGAFYADLLPVIKSRVVKGMLVGKRVQEILRQKLRGYEQAQKGDGGGGQEGDDEGQDGDEDDDEVDEQGKEADEKGHDGLEQHREDKGEDLDHEEDQEIDEEGQADPKEQVEDDEEGQNEEEKEPQREIEVVDLTSP
;
A
#
# COMPACT_ATOMS: atom_id res chain seq x y z
N MET A 1 14.10 27.10 15.83
CA MET A 1 13.22 26.26 14.99
C MET A 1 12.97 26.80 13.57
N ALA A 2 13.18 28.09 13.28
CA ALA A 2 12.99 28.65 11.92
C ALA A 2 13.87 28.05 10.79
N ASN A 3 14.99 27.41 11.14
CA ASN A 3 15.98 26.92 10.18
C ASN A 3 15.57 25.59 9.49
N ILE A 4 14.73 24.77 10.14
CA ILE A 4 14.32 23.45 9.61
C ILE A 4 13.31 23.62 8.46
N TYR A 5 12.35 24.53 8.61
CA TYR A 5 11.33 24.80 7.60
C TYR A 5 11.94 25.40 6.31
N GLN A 6 12.88 26.34 6.46
CA GLN A 6 13.58 26.90 5.29
C GLN A 6 14.36 25.82 4.53
N ARG A 7 15.14 24.97 5.24
CA ARG A 7 15.88 23.88 4.58
C ARG A 7 14.97 22.94 3.80
N SER A 8 13.82 22.59 4.37
CA SER A 8 12.92 21.63 3.74
C SER A 8 12.19 22.23 2.53
N PHE A 9 11.83 23.51 2.59
CA PHE A 9 11.34 24.26 1.43
C PHE A 9 12.41 24.35 0.33
N PHE A 10 13.66 24.65 0.67
CA PHE A 10 14.76 24.69 -0.29
C PHE A 10 15.05 23.31 -0.89
N VAL A 11 14.94 22.22 -0.13
CA VAL A 11 15.09 20.85 -0.66
C VAL A 11 13.92 20.50 -1.59
N GLY A 12 12.68 20.85 -1.24
CA GLY A 12 11.53 20.65 -2.11
C GLY A 12 11.62 21.44 -3.41
N MET A 13 12.01 22.71 -3.33
CA MET A 13 12.27 23.56 -4.50
C MET A 13 13.47 23.09 -5.32
N ALA A 14 14.52 22.60 -4.66
CA ALA A 14 15.68 22.02 -5.34
C ALA A 14 15.31 20.72 -6.08
N ASN A 15 14.42 19.89 -5.53
CA ASN A 15 13.91 18.70 -6.22
C ASN A 15 13.04 19.07 -7.43
N LEU A 16 12.21 20.11 -7.30
CA LEU A 16 11.47 20.68 -8.44
C LEU A 16 12.43 21.21 -9.51
N GLN A 17 13.50 21.92 -9.12
CA GLN A 17 14.54 22.41 -10.03
C GLN A 17 15.44 21.29 -10.60
N ALA A 18 15.58 20.16 -9.90
CA ALA A 18 16.37 19.02 -10.38
C ALA A 18 15.55 18.10 -11.31
N SER A 19 14.22 18.16 -11.23
CA SER A 19 13.33 17.49 -12.18
C SER A 19 13.54 18.09 -13.57
N SER A 20 13.98 17.29 -14.54
CA SER A 20 14.13 17.72 -15.94
C SER A 20 12.86 18.31 -16.55
N LYS A 21 11.70 18.04 -15.93
CA LYS A 21 10.39 18.54 -16.33
C LYS A 21 10.10 19.96 -15.83
N TYR A 22 10.79 20.44 -14.78
CA TYR A 22 10.54 21.75 -14.14
C TYR A 22 11.83 22.52 -13.81
N SER A 23 12.96 22.16 -14.44
CA SER A 23 14.30 22.50 -13.94
C SER A 23 14.67 23.99 -13.98
N ASP A 24 14.11 24.74 -14.91
CA ASP A 24 14.37 26.17 -15.08
C ASP A 24 13.35 27.06 -14.33
N MET A 25 12.39 26.46 -13.62
CA MET A 25 11.19 27.13 -13.10
C MET A 25 10.42 27.96 -14.17
N SER A 26 10.72 27.74 -15.45
CA SER A 26 10.08 28.34 -16.60
C SER A 26 9.19 27.26 -17.22
N ILE A 27 7.89 27.41 -17.03
CA ILE A 27 6.96 26.50 -17.69
C ILE A 27 6.91 26.94 -19.15
N ARG A 28 7.37 26.06 -20.04
CA ARG A 28 7.39 26.30 -21.47
C ARG A 28 6.09 25.76 -22.07
N CYS A 29 5.20 26.66 -22.48
CA CYS A 29 4.15 26.35 -23.45
C CYS A 29 4.68 26.66 -24.86
N ASP A 30 4.59 25.70 -25.77
CA ASP A 30 4.93 25.85 -27.20
C ASP A 30 6.33 26.43 -27.50
N GLY A 31 7.33 26.06 -26.70
CA GLY A 31 8.73 26.44 -26.95
C GLY A 31 9.07 27.90 -26.69
N ARG A 32 8.17 28.68 -26.07
CA ARG A 32 8.48 30.01 -25.51
C ARG A 32 8.59 29.93 -24.00
N GLU A 33 9.58 30.60 -23.42
CA GLU A 33 9.63 30.83 -21.98
C GLU A 33 8.48 31.77 -21.62
N GLU A 34 7.49 31.22 -20.93
CA GLU A 34 6.36 31.99 -20.47
C GLU A 34 6.80 32.78 -19.23
N SER A 35 6.82 34.11 -19.31
CA SER A 35 7.15 35.00 -18.17
C SER A 35 6.06 35.02 -17.08
N SER A 36 5.04 34.19 -17.26
CA SER A 36 3.97 33.93 -16.31
C SER A 36 4.55 33.30 -15.03
N ARG A 37 4.37 34.01 -13.90
CA ARG A 37 4.62 33.44 -12.56
C ARG A 37 3.50 32.49 -12.11
N ILE A 38 2.65 32.03 -13.03
CA ILE A 38 1.48 31.22 -12.77
C ILE A 38 1.70 29.83 -13.36
N ILE A 39 1.68 28.83 -12.49
CA ILE A 39 1.74 27.41 -12.88
C ILE A 39 0.31 26.93 -13.10
N HIS A 40 -0.06 26.63 -14.35
CA HIS A 40 -1.33 25.99 -14.65
C HIS A 40 -1.25 24.50 -14.34
N HIS A 41 -2.12 24.02 -13.45
CA HIS A 41 -2.20 22.62 -13.07
C HIS A 41 -3.58 22.07 -13.45
N THR A 42 -3.63 21.05 -14.32
CA THR A 42 -4.88 20.46 -14.81
C THR A 42 -5.14 19.05 -14.28
N GLU A 43 -4.10 18.29 -13.92
CA GLU A 43 -4.28 16.87 -13.53
C GLU A 43 -4.84 16.70 -12.10
N TYR A 44 -4.53 17.61 -11.18
CA TYR A 44 -4.96 17.55 -9.78
C TYR A 44 -5.80 18.77 -9.42
N ASN A 45 -6.81 18.56 -8.56
CA ASN A 45 -7.67 19.63 -8.08
C ASN A 45 -6.91 20.61 -7.17
N ALA A 46 -7.48 21.82 -7.01
CA ALA A 46 -6.87 22.90 -6.23
C ALA A 46 -6.58 22.49 -4.77
N GLU A 47 -7.42 21.63 -4.17
CA GLU A 47 -7.21 21.19 -2.80
C GLU A 47 -5.98 20.28 -2.66
N THR A 48 -5.79 19.34 -3.59
CA THR A 48 -4.63 18.44 -3.62
C THR A 48 -3.34 19.22 -3.81
N VAL A 49 -3.35 20.18 -4.74
CA VAL A 49 -2.24 21.12 -4.94
C VAL A 49 -1.99 21.93 -3.66
N GLY A 50 -3.05 22.43 -3.01
CA GLY A 50 -2.97 23.15 -1.74
C GLY A 50 -2.33 22.32 -0.63
N ARG A 51 -2.64 21.01 -0.53
CA ARG A 51 -2.02 20.08 0.44
C ARG A 51 -0.54 19.86 0.14
N MET A 52 -0.16 19.70 -1.12
CA MET A 52 1.25 19.62 -1.52
C MET A 52 2.00 20.90 -1.12
N ILE A 53 1.45 22.07 -1.45
CA ILE A 53 2.05 23.36 -1.10
C ILE A 53 2.18 23.49 0.42
N LYS A 54 1.13 23.17 1.17
CA LYS A 54 1.18 23.18 2.64
C LYS A 54 2.32 22.31 3.16
N PHE A 55 2.45 21.08 2.66
CA PHE A 55 3.56 20.20 3.01
C PHE A 55 4.93 20.83 2.74
N LEU A 56 5.12 21.51 1.60
CA LEU A 56 6.40 22.17 1.29
C LEU A 56 6.77 23.23 2.34
N TYR A 57 5.79 23.91 2.93
CA TYR A 57 6.01 24.93 3.96
C TYR A 57 6.09 24.35 5.38
N THR A 58 5.24 23.38 5.73
CA THR A 58 5.07 22.91 7.12
C THR A 58 5.61 21.52 7.37
N GLN A 59 6.07 20.81 6.34
CA GLN A 59 6.44 19.38 6.38
C GLN A 59 5.31 18.45 6.81
N ASP A 60 4.07 18.95 6.71
CA ASP A 60 2.86 18.21 7.01
C ASP A 60 1.69 18.79 6.23
N TYR A 61 0.61 18.04 6.08
CA TYR A 61 -0.64 18.51 5.48
C TYR A 61 -1.83 17.86 6.17
N ASP A 62 -2.92 18.61 6.32
CA ASP A 62 -4.13 18.07 6.93
C ASP A 62 -4.99 17.31 5.91
N PRO A 63 -5.76 16.30 6.34
CA PRO A 63 -6.85 15.76 5.52
C PRO A 63 -7.81 16.87 5.07
N PRO A 64 -8.72 16.61 4.11
CA PRO A 64 -9.84 17.50 3.86
C PRO A 64 -10.59 17.76 5.17
N THR A 65 -10.25 18.87 5.84
CA THR A 65 -11.11 19.43 6.85
C THR A 65 -12.31 19.97 6.08
N ILE A 66 -13.38 19.19 5.98
CA ILE A 66 -14.70 19.80 5.83
C ILE A 66 -14.75 20.83 6.96
N PRO A 67 -14.83 22.14 6.67
CA PRO A 67 -14.81 23.14 7.73
C PRO A 67 -15.90 22.77 8.74
N LYS A 68 -15.52 22.38 9.97
CA LYS A 68 -16.47 21.93 10.99
C LYS A 68 -17.45 23.05 11.40
N ASP A 69 -17.11 24.29 11.07
CA ASP A 69 -17.95 25.48 11.21
C ASP A 69 -18.91 25.72 10.05
N ASP A 70 -18.92 24.86 9.04
CA ASP A 70 -19.92 24.94 8.00
C ASP A 70 -21.27 24.55 8.60
N LYS A 71 -22.18 25.52 8.71
CA LYS A 71 -23.57 25.32 9.17
C LYS A 71 -24.25 24.19 8.40
N PHE A 72 -23.82 23.92 7.17
CA PHE A 72 -24.29 22.81 6.36
C PHE A 72 -23.87 21.44 6.90
N TYR A 73 -22.67 21.27 7.46
CA TYR A 73 -22.23 20.01 8.05
C TYR A 73 -23.05 19.67 9.30
N ARG A 74 -23.24 20.64 10.20
CA ARG A 74 -24.10 20.48 11.39
C ARG A 74 -25.57 20.20 11.00
N ALA A 75 -26.08 20.85 9.95
CA ALA A 75 -27.42 20.59 9.44
C ALA A 75 -27.56 19.18 8.84
N ARG A 76 -26.55 18.70 8.10
CA ARG A 76 -26.52 17.35 7.53
C ARG A 76 -26.43 16.27 8.61
N MET A 77 -25.59 16.47 9.63
CA MET A 77 -25.48 15.54 10.77
C MET A 77 -26.77 15.49 11.61
N ARG A 78 -27.47 16.63 11.77
CA ARG A 78 -28.83 16.64 12.36
C ARG A 78 -29.85 15.90 11.50
N ALA A 79 -29.81 16.09 10.17
CA ALA A 79 -30.71 15.39 9.25
C ALA A 79 -30.48 13.86 9.26
N ALA A 80 -29.24 13.43 9.51
CA ALA A 80 -28.88 12.03 9.68
C ALA A 80 -29.24 11.45 11.07
N GLY A 81 -29.86 12.23 11.97
CA GLY A 81 -30.31 11.77 13.28
C GLY A 81 -29.21 11.58 14.32
N VAL A 82 -28.02 12.14 14.10
CA VAL A 82 -26.90 12.07 15.07
C VAL A 82 -27.10 13.14 16.14
N THR A 83 -27.82 12.81 17.22
CA THR A 83 -28.25 13.76 18.27
C THR A 83 -27.24 14.01 19.40
N GLY A 84 -25.94 13.76 19.18
CA GLY A 84 -24.90 13.86 20.22
C GLY A 84 -24.06 15.15 20.24
N ALA A 85 -24.34 16.14 19.39
CA ALA A 85 -23.38 17.20 19.05
C ALA A 85 -23.13 18.32 20.10
N ASP A 86 -23.66 18.21 21.33
CA ASP A 86 -23.45 19.20 22.40
C ASP A 86 -22.52 18.69 23.53
N GLN A 87 -22.01 17.45 23.45
CA GLN A 87 -20.96 16.97 24.33
C GLN A 87 -19.60 17.18 23.67
N ASP A 88 -18.77 18.00 24.31
CA ASP A 88 -17.37 18.26 24.00
C ASP A 88 -16.51 17.10 24.55
N ASP A 89 -16.84 15.87 24.15
CA ASP A 89 -16.14 14.66 24.53
C ASP A 89 -15.31 14.16 23.35
N GLY A 90 -14.18 14.84 23.10
CA GLY A 90 -13.05 14.30 22.32
C GLY A 90 -13.48 13.47 21.11
N GLU A 91 -14.23 14.10 20.20
CA GLU A 91 -14.83 13.45 19.03
C GLU A 91 -13.80 12.58 18.31
N ILE A 92 -13.98 11.25 18.37
CA ILE A 92 -13.18 10.30 17.62
C ILE A 92 -13.41 10.62 16.15
N VAL A 93 -12.45 11.33 15.55
CA VAL A 93 -12.47 11.68 14.13
C VAL A 93 -12.33 10.38 13.35
N THR A 94 -13.47 9.78 13.02
CA THR A 94 -13.53 8.64 12.11
C THR A 94 -13.12 9.15 10.73
N SER A 95 -12.06 8.57 10.17
CA SER A 95 -11.61 8.97 8.84
C SER A 95 -12.65 8.56 7.81
N THR A 96 -13.01 9.51 6.97
CA THR A 96 -14.03 9.38 5.92
C THR A 96 -13.44 8.78 4.66
N LYS A 97 -14.28 8.31 3.74
CA LYS A 97 -13.80 7.83 2.43
C LYS A 97 -13.11 8.96 1.65
N GLU A 98 -13.56 10.19 1.83
CA GLU A 98 -13.02 11.39 1.20
C GLU A 98 -11.58 11.64 1.65
N ASP A 99 -11.26 11.36 2.92
CA ASP A 99 -9.89 11.46 3.44
C ASP A 99 -8.96 10.45 2.74
N LEU A 100 -9.41 9.20 2.58
CA LEU A 100 -8.64 8.15 1.92
C LEU A 100 -8.35 8.52 0.46
N ILE A 101 -9.35 9.02 -0.27
CA ILE A 101 -9.20 9.50 -1.65
C ILE A 101 -8.22 10.68 -1.69
N ALA A 102 -8.34 11.63 -0.77
CA ALA A 102 -7.42 12.76 -0.69
C ALA A 102 -5.97 12.30 -0.45
N TYR A 103 -5.73 11.29 0.39
CA TYR A 103 -4.40 10.73 0.58
C TYR A 103 -3.86 10.05 -0.68
N ILE A 104 -4.70 9.35 -1.45
CA ILE A 104 -4.31 8.76 -2.75
C ILE A 104 -3.93 9.85 -3.76
N HIS A 105 -4.69 10.96 -3.81
CA HIS A 105 -4.39 12.09 -4.69
C HIS A 105 -3.12 12.82 -4.28
N VAL A 106 -2.91 13.03 -2.98
CA VAL A 106 -1.66 13.62 -2.46
C VAL A 106 -0.46 12.70 -2.72
N HIS A 107 -0.64 11.38 -2.63
CA HIS A 107 0.38 10.43 -3.05
C HIS A 107 0.69 10.56 -4.54
N GLY A 108 -0.34 10.66 -5.40
CA GLY A 108 -0.20 10.86 -6.84
C GLY A 108 0.58 12.12 -7.20
N ILE A 109 0.18 13.28 -6.66
CA ILE A 109 0.85 14.57 -6.95
C ILE A 109 2.30 14.58 -6.42
N ALA A 110 2.56 13.90 -5.30
CA ALA A 110 3.91 13.77 -4.78
C ALA A 110 4.83 13.02 -5.75
N ILE A 111 4.30 11.99 -6.42
CA ILE A 111 5.07 11.27 -7.44
C ILE A 111 5.24 12.13 -8.68
N TYR A 112 4.17 12.78 -9.13
CA TYR A 112 4.17 13.62 -10.33
C TYR A 112 5.26 14.71 -10.27
N TYR A 113 5.45 15.34 -9.11
CA TYR A 113 6.49 16.35 -8.89
C TYR A 113 7.81 15.82 -8.33
N GLY A 114 7.93 14.51 -8.08
CA GLY A 114 9.16 13.93 -7.53
C GLY A 114 9.47 14.42 -6.11
N ILE A 115 8.50 14.35 -5.19
CA ILE A 115 8.62 14.74 -3.79
C ILE A 115 8.52 13.47 -2.89
N PRO A 116 9.63 12.73 -2.68
CA PRO A 116 9.59 11.43 -2.01
C PRO A 116 9.05 11.49 -0.56
N GLN A 117 9.36 12.55 0.17
CA GLN A 117 8.93 12.69 1.57
C GLN A 117 7.41 12.85 1.67
N LEU A 118 6.79 13.60 0.74
CA LEU A 118 5.33 13.72 0.68
C LEU A 118 4.68 12.40 0.30
N LYS A 119 5.28 11.66 -0.63
CA LYS A 119 4.80 10.31 -1.02
C LYS A 119 4.78 9.37 0.19
N LEU A 120 5.87 9.35 0.96
CA LEU A 120 5.98 8.53 2.18
C LEU A 120 4.93 8.94 3.22
N LEU A 121 4.83 10.24 3.51
CA LEU A 121 3.85 10.76 4.48
C LEU A 121 2.41 10.44 4.04
N ALA A 122 2.09 10.59 2.76
CA ALA A 122 0.75 10.28 2.24
C ALA A 122 0.42 8.79 2.36
N THR A 123 1.40 7.92 2.14
CA THR A 123 1.25 6.48 2.34
C THR A 123 1.02 6.13 3.80
N GLU A 124 1.75 6.78 4.72
CA GLU A 124 1.60 6.59 6.16
C GLU A 124 0.21 7.03 6.62
N LYS A 125 -0.21 8.25 6.25
CA LYS A 125 -1.54 8.77 6.59
C LYS A 125 -2.66 7.92 6.00
N PHE A 126 -2.50 7.46 4.76
CA PHE A 126 -3.43 6.51 4.14
C PHE A 126 -3.51 5.20 4.96
N THR A 127 -2.37 4.63 5.36
CA THR A 127 -2.34 3.39 6.16
C THR A 127 -3.04 3.57 7.51
N ASN A 128 -2.77 4.68 8.19
CA ASN A 128 -3.38 5.01 9.48
C ASN A 128 -4.89 5.20 9.35
N ALA A 129 -5.34 5.96 8.34
CA ALA A 129 -6.76 6.16 8.04
C ALA A 129 -7.45 4.85 7.69
N LEU A 130 -6.83 4.02 6.85
CA LEU A 130 -7.36 2.73 6.43
C LEU A 130 -7.56 1.76 7.61
N SER A 131 -6.76 1.92 8.68
CA SER A 131 -6.85 1.12 9.90
C SER A 131 -8.06 1.46 10.77
N ILE A 132 -8.54 2.70 10.70
CA ILE A 132 -9.64 3.20 11.54
C ILE A 132 -10.97 3.30 10.78
N THR A 133 -10.93 3.43 9.46
CA THR A 133 -12.13 3.53 8.64
C THR A 133 -12.82 2.16 8.52
N PRO A 134 -14.13 2.06 8.85
CA PRO A 134 -14.87 0.82 8.67
C PRO A 134 -14.91 0.44 7.19
N TRP A 135 -14.68 -0.85 6.92
CA TRP A 135 -14.67 -1.37 5.55
C TRP A 135 -16.10 -1.42 5.00
N HIS A 136 -16.37 -0.58 4.01
CA HIS A 136 -17.62 -0.60 3.24
C HIS A 136 -17.29 -0.82 1.77
N LEU A 137 -17.95 -1.80 1.17
CA LEU A 137 -17.63 -2.25 -0.18
C LEU A 137 -17.84 -1.17 -1.25
N GLU A 138 -18.90 -0.37 -1.11
CA GLU A 138 -19.19 0.74 -2.03
C GLU A 138 -18.04 1.75 -2.08
N HIS A 139 -17.48 2.08 -0.93
CA HIS A 139 -16.32 2.99 -0.83
C HIS A 139 -15.04 2.34 -1.34
N CYS A 140 -14.90 1.02 -1.15
CA CYS A 140 -13.75 0.27 -1.63
C CYS A 140 -13.62 0.31 -3.15
N LEU A 141 -14.73 0.19 -3.89
CA LEU A 141 -14.72 0.26 -5.36
C LEU A 141 -14.20 1.60 -5.88
N GLU A 142 -14.52 2.70 -5.19
CA GLU A 142 -14.04 4.05 -5.54
C GLU A 142 -12.54 4.18 -5.22
N LEU A 143 -12.10 3.65 -4.08
CA LEU A 143 -10.69 3.65 -3.68
C LEU A 143 -9.82 2.82 -4.62
N ILE A 144 -10.26 1.61 -4.98
CA ILE A 144 -9.55 0.74 -5.92
C ILE A 144 -9.37 1.46 -7.26
N ASP A 145 -10.42 2.10 -7.78
CA ASP A 145 -10.29 2.85 -9.03
C ASP A 145 -9.25 3.96 -8.94
N ASN A 146 -9.30 4.78 -7.88
CA ASN A 146 -8.34 5.87 -7.70
C ASN A 146 -6.89 5.35 -7.59
N ILE A 147 -6.67 4.19 -6.97
CA ILE A 147 -5.33 3.58 -6.84
C ILE A 147 -4.88 2.96 -8.18
N TYR A 148 -5.76 2.25 -8.88
CA TYR A 148 -5.40 1.48 -10.07
C TYR A 148 -5.40 2.29 -11.36
N GLN A 149 -6.04 3.45 -11.39
CA GLN A 149 -5.86 4.45 -12.45
C GLN A 149 -4.46 5.09 -12.44
N GLN A 150 -3.74 5.03 -11.30
CA GLN A 150 -2.37 5.52 -11.23
C GLN A 150 -1.36 4.47 -11.76
N PRO A 151 -0.24 4.91 -12.39
CA PRO A 151 0.76 4.00 -12.97
C PRO A 151 1.31 2.95 -11.99
N VAL A 152 1.42 1.70 -12.45
CA VAL A 152 1.76 0.52 -11.63
C VAL A 152 3.07 0.69 -10.85
N GLY A 153 4.12 1.21 -11.49
CA GLY A 153 5.44 1.37 -10.86
C GLY A 153 5.47 2.36 -9.70
N GLN A 154 4.46 3.22 -9.59
CA GLN A 154 4.44 4.31 -8.64
C GLN A 154 3.55 4.03 -7.42
N THR A 155 2.53 3.18 -7.57
CA THR A 155 1.52 2.88 -6.55
C THR A 155 1.61 1.49 -5.92
N SER A 156 2.70 0.75 -6.15
CA SER A 156 2.90 -0.61 -5.64
C SER A 156 2.57 -0.76 -4.14
N ARG A 157 2.97 0.20 -3.30
CA ARG A 157 2.69 0.16 -1.86
C ARG A 157 1.20 0.33 -1.53
N LEU A 158 0.51 1.28 -2.16
CA LEU A 158 -0.93 1.47 -1.96
C LEU A 158 -1.73 0.26 -2.48
N ARG A 159 -1.33 -0.30 -3.64
CA ARG A 159 -1.91 -1.52 -4.20
C ARG A 159 -1.76 -2.71 -3.25
N SER A 160 -0.57 -2.92 -2.69
CA SER A 160 -0.33 -3.98 -1.69
C SER A 160 -1.21 -3.80 -0.45
N LEU A 161 -1.34 -2.58 0.07
CA LEU A 161 -2.16 -2.30 1.25
C LEU A 161 -3.64 -2.62 1.01
N ILE A 162 -4.19 -2.19 -0.14
CA ILE A 162 -5.60 -2.46 -0.45
C ILE A 162 -5.85 -3.94 -0.76
N THR A 163 -4.91 -4.64 -1.42
CA THR A 163 -5.04 -6.09 -1.65
C THR A 163 -4.93 -6.87 -0.35
N ASP A 164 -4.02 -6.49 0.55
CA ASP A 164 -3.87 -7.14 1.86
C ASP A 164 -5.14 -6.96 2.70
N LEU A 165 -5.71 -5.75 2.70
CA LEU A 165 -6.96 -5.49 3.39
C LEU A 165 -8.14 -6.27 2.80
N ALA A 166 -8.32 -6.19 1.48
CA ALA A 166 -9.38 -6.91 0.77
C ALA A 166 -9.30 -8.43 0.97
N SER A 167 -8.08 -8.96 1.12
CA SER A 167 -7.87 -10.39 1.38
C SER A 167 -8.40 -10.85 2.75
N ASN A 168 -8.73 -9.94 3.67
CA ASN A 168 -9.44 -10.24 4.91
C ASN A 168 -10.97 -10.34 4.71
N TYR A 169 -11.50 -9.75 3.63
CA TYR A 169 -12.93 -9.67 3.32
C TYR A 169 -13.33 -10.50 2.07
N LEU A 170 -12.55 -11.55 1.75
CA LEU A 170 -12.74 -12.34 0.52
C LEU A 170 -14.13 -12.98 0.41
N ALA A 171 -14.66 -13.48 1.52
CA ALA A 171 -15.98 -14.11 1.54
C ALA A 171 -17.07 -13.09 1.22
N GLU A 172 -16.94 -11.85 1.69
CA GLU A 172 -17.89 -10.78 1.40
C GLU A 172 -17.76 -10.32 -0.05
N LEU A 173 -16.53 -10.12 -0.53
CA LEU A 173 -16.24 -9.73 -1.92
C LEU A 173 -16.76 -10.77 -2.93
N GLY A 174 -16.53 -12.06 -2.68
CA GLY A 174 -16.94 -13.13 -3.58
C GLY A 174 -18.45 -13.36 -3.63
N ASN A 175 -19.19 -12.95 -2.61
CA ASN A 175 -20.65 -13.04 -2.57
C ASN A 175 -21.36 -11.75 -2.99
N ASN A 176 -20.61 -10.69 -3.32
CA ASN A 176 -21.19 -9.42 -3.70
C ASN A 176 -21.31 -9.29 -5.22
N GLU A 177 -22.53 -9.45 -5.72
CA GLU A 177 -22.85 -9.36 -7.15
C GLU A 177 -22.46 -8.00 -7.77
N PRO A 178 -22.71 -6.83 -7.13
CA PRO A 178 -22.21 -5.54 -7.65
C PRO A 178 -20.69 -5.49 -7.83
N PHE A 179 -19.91 -6.06 -6.91
CA PHE A 179 -18.45 -6.13 -7.04
C PHE A 179 -18.04 -7.01 -8.22
N LEU A 180 -18.63 -8.19 -8.35
CA LEU A 180 -18.34 -9.10 -9.48
C LEU A 180 -18.70 -8.47 -10.83
N ALA A 181 -19.84 -7.77 -10.91
CA ALA A 181 -20.20 -7.00 -12.10
C ALA A 181 -19.17 -5.89 -12.39
N ALA A 182 -18.67 -5.21 -11.35
CA ALA A 182 -17.64 -4.19 -11.50
C ALA A 182 -16.29 -4.75 -11.99
N VAL A 183 -15.92 -5.98 -11.61
CA VAL A 183 -14.71 -6.66 -12.11
C VAL A 183 -14.75 -6.83 -13.64
N GLU A 184 -15.92 -7.14 -14.19
CA GLU A 184 -16.12 -7.29 -15.64
C GLU A 184 -16.17 -5.94 -16.37
N GLN A 185 -16.80 -4.94 -15.76
CA GLN A 185 -17.06 -3.65 -16.41
C GLN A 185 -15.90 -2.64 -16.31
N ARG A 186 -15.08 -2.71 -15.26
CA ARG A 186 -14.05 -1.71 -14.97
C ARG A 186 -12.66 -2.37 -14.99
N ALA A 187 -11.83 -1.96 -15.95
CA ALA A 187 -10.48 -2.50 -16.12
C ALA A 187 -9.59 -2.33 -14.86
N SER A 188 -9.76 -1.23 -14.12
CA SER A 188 -9.09 -0.98 -12.84
C SER A 188 -9.43 -2.01 -11.78
N ILE A 189 -10.72 -2.37 -11.66
CA ILE A 189 -11.19 -3.39 -10.72
C ILE A 189 -10.74 -4.79 -11.18
N GLY A 190 -10.76 -5.06 -12.49
CA GLY A 190 -10.21 -6.29 -13.07
C GLY A 190 -8.72 -6.48 -12.76
N ALA A 191 -7.91 -5.43 -12.91
CA ALA A 191 -6.50 -5.44 -12.56
C ALA A 191 -6.27 -5.66 -11.05
N PHE A 192 -7.07 -5.02 -10.20
CA PHE A 192 -7.05 -5.28 -8.77
C PHE A 192 -7.39 -6.74 -8.44
N TYR A 193 -8.40 -7.30 -9.08
CA TYR A 193 -8.79 -8.68 -8.88
C TYR A 193 -7.65 -9.63 -9.28
N ALA A 194 -6.95 -9.35 -10.37
CA ALA A 194 -5.78 -10.10 -10.79
C ALA A 194 -4.64 -10.05 -9.76
N ASP A 195 -4.36 -8.88 -9.17
CA ASP A 195 -3.36 -8.71 -8.11
C ASP A 195 -3.77 -9.42 -6.80
N LEU A 196 -5.08 -9.53 -6.54
CA LEU A 196 -5.62 -10.20 -5.35
C LEU A 196 -5.50 -11.73 -5.44
N LEU A 197 -5.63 -12.33 -6.64
CA LEU A 197 -5.61 -13.79 -6.83
C LEU A 197 -4.36 -14.50 -6.26
N PRO A 198 -3.12 -14.03 -6.51
CA PRO A 198 -1.92 -14.60 -5.90
C PRO A 198 -1.93 -14.54 -4.36
N VAL A 199 -2.44 -13.45 -3.79
CA VAL A 199 -2.54 -13.25 -2.34
C VAL A 199 -3.51 -14.28 -1.74
N ILE A 200 -4.67 -14.48 -2.37
CA ILE A 200 -5.65 -15.50 -1.99
C ILE A 200 -5.02 -16.89 -2.03
N LYS A 201 -4.39 -17.24 -3.15
CA LYS A 201 -3.75 -18.55 -3.34
C LYS A 201 -2.72 -18.83 -2.24
N SER A 202 -1.88 -17.84 -1.92
CA SER A 202 -0.88 -17.93 -0.85
C SER A 202 -1.52 -18.16 0.53
N ARG A 203 -2.59 -17.43 0.85
CA ARG A 203 -3.32 -17.59 2.12
C ARG A 203 -3.99 -18.95 2.25
N VAL A 204 -4.64 -19.44 1.19
CA VAL A 204 -5.29 -20.77 1.18
C VAL A 204 -4.26 -21.88 1.40
N VAL A 205 -3.13 -21.84 0.69
CA VAL A 205 -2.05 -22.83 0.87
C VAL A 205 -1.50 -22.80 2.29
N LYS A 206 -1.23 -21.62 2.85
CA LYS A 206 -0.77 -21.47 4.24
C LYS A 206 -1.80 -22.02 5.23
N GLY A 207 -3.08 -21.70 5.06
CA GLY A 207 -4.17 -22.20 5.89
C GLY A 207 -4.29 -23.74 5.84
N MET A 208 -4.16 -24.34 4.65
CA MET A 208 -4.15 -25.80 4.50
C MET A 208 -2.97 -26.46 5.22
N LEU A 209 -1.78 -25.87 5.17
CA LEU A 209 -0.60 -26.38 5.90
C LEU A 209 -0.80 -26.31 7.42
N VAL A 210 -1.31 -25.19 7.93
CA VAL A 210 -1.63 -25.03 9.35
C VAL A 210 -2.69 -26.06 9.77
N GLY A 211 -3.74 -26.23 8.98
CA GLY A 211 -4.79 -27.23 9.23
C GLY A 211 -4.23 -28.66 9.31
N LYS A 212 -3.36 -29.06 8.36
CA LYS A 212 -2.68 -30.37 8.38
C LYS A 212 -1.83 -30.55 9.65
N ARG A 213 -1.09 -29.52 10.06
CA ARG A 213 -0.27 -29.56 11.28
C ARG A 213 -1.12 -29.71 12.54
N VAL A 214 -2.24 -28.98 12.64
CA VAL A 214 -3.17 -29.09 13.76
C VAL A 214 -3.80 -30.48 13.81
N GLN A 215 -4.22 -31.04 12.67
CA GLN A 215 -4.74 -32.41 12.60
C GLN A 215 -3.71 -33.44 13.07
N GLU A 216 -2.44 -33.28 12.70
CA GLU A 216 -1.38 -34.19 13.14
C GLU A 216 -1.15 -34.13 14.65
N ILE A 217 -1.12 -32.92 15.23
CA ILE A 217 -1.00 -32.74 16.70
C ILE A 217 -2.17 -33.38 17.43
N LEU A 218 -3.41 -33.21 16.93
CA LEU A 218 -4.59 -33.84 17.51
C LEU A 218 -4.53 -35.37 17.44
N ARG A 219 -4.07 -35.93 16.32
CA ARG A 219 -3.86 -37.38 16.18
C ARG A 219 -2.78 -37.91 17.12
N GLN A 220 -1.69 -37.17 17.32
CA GLN A 220 -0.64 -37.54 18.27
C GLN A 220 -1.16 -37.55 19.71
N LYS A 221 -1.91 -36.53 20.11
CA LYS A 221 -2.55 -36.48 21.44
C LYS A 221 -3.54 -37.62 21.65
N LEU A 222 -4.38 -37.91 20.65
CA LEU A 222 -5.36 -39.00 20.73
C LEU A 222 -4.67 -40.36 20.93
N ARG A 223 -3.59 -40.63 20.17
CA ARG A 223 -2.77 -41.84 20.36
C ARG A 223 -2.18 -41.94 21.77
N GLY A 224 -1.73 -40.81 22.34
CA GLY A 224 -1.24 -40.76 23.72
C GLY A 224 -2.32 -41.12 24.75
N TYR A 225 -3.55 -40.64 24.56
CA TYR A 225 -4.68 -41.01 25.44
C TYR A 225 -5.03 -42.49 25.35
N GLU A 226 -5.04 -43.08 24.15
CA GLU A 226 -5.29 -44.51 23.96
C GLU A 226 -4.23 -45.40 24.59
N GLN A 227 -2.97 -44.96 24.58
CA GLN A 227 -1.86 -45.66 25.26
C GLN A 227 -1.99 -45.57 26.78
N ALA A 228 -2.32 -44.40 27.32
CA ALA A 228 -2.54 -44.22 28.76
C ALA A 228 -3.69 -45.09 29.28
N GLN A 229 -4.81 -45.19 28.54
CA GLN A 229 -5.93 -46.06 28.93
C GLN A 229 -5.59 -47.56 28.91
N LYS A 230 -4.68 -47.99 28.03
CA LYS A 230 -4.22 -49.39 27.99
C LYS A 230 -3.21 -49.71 29.09
N GLY A 231 -2.46 -48.72 29.58
CA GLY A 231 -1.44 -48.89 30.61
C GLY A 231 -1.98 -49.08 32.03
N ASP A 232 -3.19 -48.58 32.34
CA ASP A 232 -3.78 -48.61 33.69
C ASP A 232 -4.55 -49.92 34.00
N GLY A 233 -4.71 -50.80 33.00
CA GLY A 233 -5.37 -52.11 33.17
C GLY A 233 -4.42 -53.29 33.40
N GLY A 234 -3.10 -53.05 33.42
CA GLY A 234 -2.07 -54.07 33.44
C GLY A 234 -1.48 -54.31 34.82
N GLY A 235 -2.12 -55.19 35.60
CA GLY A 235 -1.41 -56.01 36.58
C GLY A 235 -1.24 -55.42 37.98
N GLY A 236 -2.33 -55.46 38.76
CA GLY A 236 -2.21 -55.93 40.13
C GLY A 236 -1.76 -57.39 40.10
N GLN A 237 -0.47 -57.61 39.92
CA GLN A 237 0.16 -58.89 40.19
C GLN A 237 0.67 -58.78 41.62
N GLU A 238 -0.18 -59.18 42.57
CA GLU A 238 0.20 -59.48 43.95
C GLU A 238 1.31 -60.54 43.87
N GLY A 239 2.55 -60.08 43.96
CA GLY A 239 3.72 -60.90 44.20
C GLY A 239 3.99 -60.90 45.69
N ASP A 240 3.58 -61.98 46.35
CA ASP A 240 4.13 -62.38 47.63
C ASP A 240 5.63 -62.60 47.45
N ASP A 241 6.46 -61.63 47.86
CA ASP A 241 7.91 -61.78 47.94
C ASP A 241 8.32 -61.80 49.41
N GLU A 242 8.44 -63.02 49.93
CA GLU A 242 9.00 -63.33 51.23
C GLU A 242 10.52 -63.12 51.20
N GLY A 243 11.00 -62.19 52.02
CA GLY A 243 12.22 -62.29 52.82
C GLY A 243 13.54 -62.64 52.13
N GLN A 244 14.44 -61.66 52.06
CA GLN A 244 15.86 -61.93 52.23
C GLN A 244 16.58 -60.73 52.86
N ASP A 245 16.89 -60.89 54.15
CA ASP A 245 17.94 -60.16 54.85
C ASP A 245 19.30 -60.48 54.21
N GLY A 246 20.17 -59.48 54.08
CA GLY A 246 21.53 -59.69 53.57
C GLY A 246 22.32 -58.40 53.41
N ASP A 247 22.90 -57.97 54.53
CA ASP A 247 24.26 -57.44 54.71
C ASP A 247 24.82 -56.36 53.76
N GLU A 248 25.02 -55.19 54.38
CA GLU A 248 26.29 -54.43 54.48
C GLU A 248 27.35 -54.71 53.39
N ASP A 249 27.73 -53.67 52.64
CA ASP A 249 29.12 -53.21 52.66
C ASP A 249 29.23 -51.78 52.08
N ASP A 250 29.88 -50.95 52.88
CA ASP A 250 30.45 -49.65 52.55
C ASP A 250 31.45 -49.74 51.39
N ASP A 251 31.50 -48.71 50.54
CA ASP A 251 32.77 -48.12 50.07
C ASP A 251 32.50 -46.83 49.26
N GLU A 252 32.66 -45.71 49.97
CA GLU A 252 33.63 -44.64 49.71
C GLU A 252 33.80 -43.99 48.29
N VAL A 253 33.96 -42.65 48.35
CA VAL A 253 34.53 -41.67 47.38
C VAL A 253 33.78 -41.45 46.03
N ASP A 254 33.58 -40.23 45.52
CA ASP A 254 34.46 -39.07 45.50
C ASP A 254 33.73 -37.73 45.28
N GLU A 255 34.32 -36.68 45.85
CA GLU A 255 33.99 -35.26 45.67
C GLU A 255 34.15 -34.77 44.22
N GLN A 256 33.22 -33.94 43.74
CA GLN A 256 33.40 -32.78 42.84
C GLN A 256 31.99 -32.21 42.55
N GLY A 257 31.56 -31.07 43.08
CA GLY A 257 32.21 -29.77 42.99
C GLY A 257 31.84 -29.09 41.68
N LYS A 258 30.84 -28.18 41.69
CA LYS A 258 30.83 -26.90 40.95
C LYS A 258 29.50 -26.13 41.11
N GLU A 259 29.56 -25.14 41.99
CA GLU A 259 28.91 -23.84 41.79
C GLU A 259 29.53 -23.13 40.57
N ALA A 260 28.67 -22.42 39.82
CA ALA A 260 28.94 -21.21 39.01
C ALA A 260 27.54 -20.81 38.50
N ASP A 261 26.89 -19.72 38.91
CA ASP A 261 27.28 -18.30 38.91
C ASP A 261 27.97 -17.88 37.60
N GLU A 262 27.19 -17.34 36.66
CA GLU A 262 27.73 -16.45 35.64
C GLU A 262 26.69 -15.40 35.21
N LYS A 263 26.85 -14.23 35.82
CA LYS A 263 26.58 -12.93 35.21
C LYS A 263 27.69 -12.62 34.20
N GLY A 264 27.35 -11.88 33.15
CA GLY A 264 28.29 -11.25 32.22
C GLY A 264 28.10 -11.77 30.80
N HIS A 265 28.36 -11.03 29.73
CA HIS A 265 28.89 -9.68 29.57
C HIS A 265 28.62 -9.27 28.12
N ASP A 266 28.79 -7.99 27.86
CA ASP A 266 28.79 -7.31 26.57
C ASP A 266 29.41 -8.07 25.38
N GLY A 267 28.86 -7.76 24.20
CA GLY A 267 29.64 -7.21 23.09
C GLY A 267 30.55 -8.17 22.34
N LEU A 268 30.11 -8.57 21.15
CA LEU A 268 31.04 -8.84 20.05
C LEU A 268 30.45 -8.32 18.74
N GLU A 269 31.11 -7.27 18.26
CA GLU A 269 31.25 -6.90 16.85
C GLU A 269 31.36 -8.14 15.97
N GLN A 270 30.52 -8.20 14.93
CA GLN A 270 30.85 -8.97 13.75
C GLN A 270 31.05 -7.99 12.60
N HIS A 271 32.32 -7.69 12.38
CA HIS A 271 32.88 -7.42 11.06
C HIS A 271 32.25 -8.38 10.05
N ARG A 272 31.38 -7.86 9.17
CA ARG A 272 31.08 -8.53 7.91
C ARG A 272 32.18 -8.15 6.94
N GLU A 273 33.08 -9.11 6.77
CA GLU A 273 34.05 -9.16 5.70
C GLU A 273 33.33 -9.07 4.36
N ASP A 274 33.71 -8.03 3.65
CA ASP A 274 33.83 -7.89 2.21
C ASP A 274 34.31 -9.21 1.58
N LYS A 275 33.39 -9.91 0.91
CA LYS A 275 33.74 -10.93 -0.09
C LYS A 275 33.15 -10.47 -1.40
N GLY A 276 34.06 -10.04 -2.28
CA GLY A 276 33.80 -9.87 -3.69
C GLY A 276 33.21 -11.16 -4.25
N GLU A 277 32.07 -11.01 -4.90
CA GLU A 277 31.58 -11.98 -5.85
C GLU A 277 31.82 -11.42 -7.24
N ASP A 278 32.30 -12.33 -8.06
CA ASP A 278 32.98 -12.10 -9.32
C ASP A 278 32.04 -11.52 -10.38
N LEU A 279 32.66 -10.71 -11.23
CA LEU A 279 32.09 -10.18 -12.45
C LEU A 279 31.90 -11.33 -13.45
N ASP A 280 30.71 -11.90 -13.51
CA ASP A 280 30.33 -12.71 -14.66
C ASP A 280 30.09 -11.78 -15.86
N HIS A 281 31.02 -11.89 -16.81
CA HIS A 281 30.88 -11.45 -18.20
C HIS A 281 29.63 -12.12 -18.79
N GLU A 282 28.55 -11.35 -18.99
CA GLU A 282 27.57 -11.72 -20.00
C GLU A 282 28.01 -11.12 -21.34
N GLU A 283 28.18 -12.06 -22.27
CA GLU A 283 28.68 -11.92 -23.62
C GLU A 283 27.81 -10.96 -24.45
N ASP A 284 28.48 -10.01 -25.10
CA ASP A 284 27.97 -9.32 -26.27
C ASP A 284 27.67 -10.37 -27.36
N GLN A 285 26.40 -10.70 -27.56
CA GLN A 285 25.96 -11.36 -28.80
C GLN A 285 25.82 -10.28 -29.87
N GLU A 286 26.88 -10.16 -30.67
CA GLU A 286 26.85 -9.63 -32.02
C GLU A 286 25.75 -10.37 -32.81
N ILE A 287 24.67 -9.67 -33.14
CA ILE A 287 23.70 -10.15 -34.13
C ILE A 287 24.16 -9.61 -35.46
N ASP A 288 24.80 -10.50 -36.22
CA ASP A 288 25.18 -10.28 -37.61
C ASP A 288 23.97 -9.96 -38.48
N GLU A 289 24.08 -8.83 -39.18
CA GLU A 289 23.37 -8.53 -40.41
C GLU A 289 23.74 -9.56 -41.49
N GLU A 290 22.79 -10.35 -42.02
CA GLU A 290 22.77 -10.73 -43.44
C GLU A 290 21.35 -11.14 -43.89
N GLY A 291 20.76 -10.34 -44.78
CA GLY A 291 20.31 -10.84 -46.09
C GLY A 291 18.86 -11.34 -46.29
N GLN A 292 18.18 -10.66 -47.25
CA GLN A 292 17.18 -11.18 -48.20
C GLN A 292 15.74 -11.39 -47.67
N ALA A 293 14.64 -10.99 -48.33
CA ALA A 293 14.40 -10.55 -49.70
C ALA A 293 13.08 -9.74 -49.80
N ASP A 294 12.98 -8.94 -50.87
CA ASP A 294 11.75 -8.42 -51.47
C ASP A 294 10.60 -9.44 -51.53
N PRO A 295 9.35 -8.96 -51.41
CA PRO A 295 8.49 -9.09 -52.57
C PRO A 295 7.65 -7.85 -52.86
N LYS A 296 7.90 -7.32 -54.06
CA LYS A 296 6.91 -6.95 -55.10
C LYS A 296 5.65 -6.19 -54.66
N GLU A 297 5.66 -4.90 -55.07
CA GLU A 297 4.61 -4.27 -55.89
C GLU A 297 3.31 -5.08 -56.04
N GLN A 298 2.25 -4.64 -55.36
CA GLN A 298 0.95 -4.52 -56.01
C GLN A 298 0.38 -3.14 -55.71
N VAL A 299 0.37 -2.36 -56.78
CA VAL A 299 -0.44 -1.18 -57.02
C VAL A 299 -1.88 -1.65 -57.13
N GLU A 300 -2.77 -1.12 -56.28
CA GLU A 300 -4.15 -0.87 -56.66
C GLU A 300 -4.52 0.54 -56.19
N ASP A 301 -4.83 1.35 -57.21
CA ASP A 301 -5.50 2.64 -57.15
C ASP A 301 -6.94 2.48 -56.61
N ASP A 302 -7.63 3.62 -56.47
CA ASP A 302 -9.05 3.82 -56.15
C ASP A 302 -9.30 4.09 -54.65
N GLU A 303 -9.99 5.15 -54.21
CA GLU A 303 -10.78 6.15 -54.90
C GLU A 303 -10.98 7.37 -53.97
N GLU A 304 -11.29 8.49 -54.61
CA GLU A 304 -11.66 9.79 -54.07
C GLU A 304 -12.79 9.73 -53.01
N GLY A 305 -12.78 10.62 -52.02
CA GLY A 305 -13.90 10.63 -51.07
C GLY A 305 -13.93 11.70 -49.97
N GLN A 306 -14.05 12.96 -50.38
CA GLN A 306 -14.83 14.00 -49.68
C GLN A 306 -14.24 14.66 -48.42
N ASN A 307 -13.84 15.92 -48.64
CA ASN A 307 -13.79 17.01 -47.67
C ASN A 307 -15.12 17.14 -46.91
N GLU A 308 -15.08 17.08 -45.58
CA GLU A 308 -16.05 17.78 -44.74
C GLU A 308 -15.33 18.87 -43.95
N GLU A 309 -15.54 20.09 -44.43
CA GLU A 309 -15.15 21.36 -43.83
C GLU A 309 -16.10 21.64 -42.65
N GLU A 310 -15.73 21.19 -41.44
CA GLU A 310 -16.46 21.55 -40.23
C GLU A 310 -16.23 23.04 -39.89
N LYS A 311 -17.26 23.82 -40.20
CA LYS A 311 -17.45 25.21 -39.81
C LYS A 311 -17.58 25.32 -38.29
N GLU A 312 -16.54 25.78 -37.61
CA GLU A 312 -16.66 26.23 -36.22
C GLU A 312 -17.55 27.49 -36.13
N PRO A 313 -18.57 27.53 -35.25
CA PRO A 313 -19.34 28.73 -34.99
C PRO A 313 -18.55 29.68 -34.09
N GLN A 314 -18.21 30.84 -34.64
CA GLN A 314 -17.69 31.98 -33.90
C GLN A 314 -18.68 32.35 -32.78
N ARG A 315 -18.28 32.15 -31.52
CA ARG A 315 -18.97 32.71 -30.35
C ARG A 315 -18.55 34.16 -30.20
N GLU A 316 -19.47 35.09 -30.48
CA GLU A 316 -19.36 36.49 -30.09
C GLU A 316 -19.24 36.56 -28.55
N ILE A 317 -18.09 37.06 -28.08
CA ILE A 317 -17.89 37.44 -26.69
C ILE A 317 -18.38 38.88 -26.56
N GLU A 318 -19.56 39.05 -25.99
CA GLU A 318 -20.12 40.35 -25.62
C GLU A 318 -19.31 40.90 -24.43
N VAL A 319 -18.48 41.90 -24.70
CA VAL A 319 -17.71 42.62 -23.67
C VAL A 319 -18.67 43.58 -22.98
N VAL A 320 -19.14 43.22 -21.80
CA VAL A 320 -19.92 44.13 -20.94
C VAL A 320 -18.96 45.12 -20.29
N ASP A 321 -18.98 46.34 -20.81
CA ASP A 321 -18.28 47.50 -20.27
C ASP A 321 -18.92 47.94 -18.94
N LEU A 322 -18.28 47.60 -17.82
CA LEU A 322 -18.62 48.10 -16.50
C LEU A 322 -17.81 49.36 -16.20
N THR A 323 -18.06 50.44 -16.93
CA THR A 323 -17.64 51.78 -16.53
C THR A 323 -18.79 52.76 -16.56
N SER A 324 -19.37 53.04 -15.39
CA SER A 324 -19.88 54.35 -14.92
C SER A 324 -21.05 54.21 -13.94
N PRO A 325 -21.30 55.22 -13.08
CA PRO A 325 -20.39 55.99 -12.23
C PRO A 325 -20.65 55.77 -10.73
#